data_AF-A0A6V7JY17-F1
#
_entry.id   AF-A0A6V7JY17-F1
#
_cell.length_a   1.000
_cell.length_b   1.000
_cell.length_c   1.000
_cell.angle_alpha   90.00
_cell.angle_beta   90.00
_cell.angle_gamma   90.00
#
_symmetry.space_group_name_H-M   'P 1'
#
loop_
_entity.id
_entity.type
_entity.pdbx_description
1 polymer ?
#
loop_
_entity_poly.entity_id
_entity_poly.type
_entity_poly.pdbx_seq_one_letter_code
_entity_poly.pdbx_strand_id
1 'polypeptide(L)'
;YCKPVSCVRWGAVSDACPRAVVKCCDGEEFPADYVIVTVPLGVLKNQHDKLFCPALPAEKVDAICKLGYGYVNKIFLEYARPFWVWREGDIRLAWSADELADRCDWVK
;
A
#
# COMPACT_ATOMS: atom_id res chain seq x y z
N TYR A 1 -15.93 6.01 -9.06
CA TYR A 1 -14.88 4.96 -9.02
C TYR A 1 -13.92 5.16 -10.19
N CYS A 2 -12.74 4.51 -10.19
CA CYS A 2 -11.73 4.63 -11.24
C CYS A 2 -11.19 6.05 -11.46
N LYS A 3 -11.05 6.82 -10.38
CA LYS A 3 -10.59 8.22 -10.44
C LYS A 3 -9.31 8.40 -9.60
N PRO A 4 -8.16 7.92 -10.10
CA PRO A 4 -6.91 7.99 -9.35
C PRO A 4 -6.48 9.45 -9.14
N VAL A 5 -6.02 9.75 -7.93
CA VAL A 5 -5.49 11.05 -7.55
C VAL A 5 -4.02 11.11 -7.98
N SER A 6 -3.64 12.20 -8.66
CA SER A 6 -2.26 12.46 -9.07
C SER A 6 -1.53 13.35 -8.06
N CYS A 7 -2.22 14.31 -7.44
CA CYS A 7 -1.62 15.24 -6.50
C CYS A 7 -2.69 15.85 -5.57
N VAL A 8 -2.34 16.05 -4.29
CA VAL A 8 -3.11 16.81 -3.31
C VAL A 8 -2.36 18.11 -3.05
N ARG A 9 -2.96 19.22 -3.51
CA ARG A 9 -2.48 20.56 -3.20
C ARG A 9 -3.10 21.03 -1.89
N TRP A 10 -2.30 21.51 -0.95
CA TRP A 10 -2.79 21.90 0.38
C TRP A 10 -1.98 23.07 0.96
N GLY A 11 -2.45 23.69 2.04
CA GLY A 11 -1.68 24.68 2.81
C GLY A 11 -1.65 26.10 2.24
N ALA A 12 -2.24 26.36 1.07
CA ALA A 12 -2.50 27.71 0.59
C ALA A 12 -3.84 28.19 1.17
N VAL A 13 -3.82 28.95 2.26
CA VAL A 13 -5.00 29.61 2.79
C VAL A 13 -5.02 31.04 2.26
N SER A 14 -5.94 31.34 1.35
CA SER A 14 -6.33 32.72 1.02
C SER A 14 -7.85 32.78 0.92
N ASP A 15 -8.44 33.95 1.17
CA ASP A 15 -9.90 34.16 1.05
C ASP A 15 -10.44 33.90 -0.37
N ALA A 16 -9.55 33.79 -1.37
CA ALA A 16 -9.88 33.51 -2.76
C ALA A 16 -9.62 32.06 -3.20
N CYS A 17 -8.96 31.24 -2.37
CA CYS A 17 -8.52 29.89 -2.75
C CYS A 17 -9.00 28.80 -1.78
N PRO A 18 -9.43 27.63 -2.29
CA PRO A 18 -9.80 26.50 -1.45
C PRO A 18 -8.61 25.99 -0.62
N ARG A 19 -8.87 25.57 0.62
CA ARG A 19 -7.83 25.11 1.59
C ARG A 19 -7.03 23.90 1.07
N ALA A 20 -7.67 23.06 0.26
CA ALA A 20 -7.04 21.98 -0.48
C ALA A 20 -7.69 21.80 -1.86
N VAL A 21 -6.92 21.27 -2.81
CA VAL A 21 -7.39 20.86 -4.13
C VAL A 21 -6.84 19.48 -4.43
N VAL A 22 -7.73 18.53 -4.74
CA VAL A 22 -7.38 17.18 -5.17
C VAL A 22 -7.36 17.16 -6.69
N LYS A 23 -6.20 16.93 -7.29
CA LYS A 23 -6.03 16.75 -8.72
C LYS A 23 -6.04 15.28 -9.09
N CYS A 24 -6.88 14.90 -10.04
CA CYS A 24 -6.99 13.55 -10.55
C CYS A 24 -6.08 13.34 -11.77
N CYS A 25 -5.80 12.08 -12.14
CA CYS A 25 -4.96 11.78 -13.31
C CYS A 25 -5.62 12.14 -14.65
N ASP A 26 -6.95 12.24 -14.67
CA ASP A 26 -7.74 12.70 -15.82
C ASP A 26 -7.70 14.23 -16.01
N GLY A 27 -7.04 14.96 -15.11
CA GLY A 27 -6.89 16.41 -15.14
C GLY A 27 -7.99 17.16 -14.39
N GLU A 28 -9.02 16.48 -13.89
CA GLU A 28 -10.05 17.12 -13.07
C GLU A 28 -9.52 17.51 -11.69
N GLU A 29 -10.09 18.60 -11.13
CA GLU A 29 -9.71 19.14 -9.83
C GLU A 29 -10.93 19.30 -8.92
N PHE A 30 -10.76 18.91 -7.66
CA PHE A 30 -11.81 18.95 -6.64
C PHE A 30 -11.36 19.83 -5.47
N PRO A 31 -11.95 21.02 -5.27
CA PRO A 31 -11.70 21.83 -4.09
C PRO A 31 -12.31 21.18 -2.85
N ALA A 32 -11.61 21.25 -1.72
CA ALA A 32 -12.06 20.71 -0.46
C ALA A 32 -11.51 21.51 0.73
N ASP A 33 -12.26 21.53 1.84
CA ASP A 33 -11.76 22.05 3.11
C ASP A 33 -10.84 21.04 3.81
N TYR A 34 -11.10 19.74 3.60
CA TYR A 34 -10.40 18.63 4.23
C TYR A 34 -10.20 17.48 3.24
N VAL A 35 -9.05 16.81 3.33
CA VAL A 35 -8.71 15.63 2.54
C VAL A 35 -8.25 14.52 3.49
N ILE A 36 -8.93 13.37 3.47
CA ILE A 36 -8.54 12.19 4.23
C ILE A 36 -7.81 11.23 3.29
N VAL A 37 -6.55 10.91 3.60
CA VAL A 37 -5.72 10.04 2.77
C VAL A 37 -5.63 8.66 3.40
N THR A 38 -6.15 7.66 2.70
CA THR A 38 -6.16 6.25 3.14
C THR A 38 -5.46 5.32 2.15
N VAL A 39 -4.52 5.85 1.36
CA VAL A 39 -3.74 5.00 0.44
C VAL A 39 -2.78 4.09 1.24
N PRO A 40 -2.47 2.88 0.75
CA PRO A 40 -1.54 1.98 1.42
C PRO A 40 -0.16 2.60 1.64
N LEU A 41 0.55 2.17 2.70
CA LEU A 41 1.92 2.62 2.98
C LEU A 41 2.88 2.37 1.81
N GLY A 42 2.73 1.26 1.07
CA GLY A 42 3.53 0.99 -0.12
C GLY A 42 3.35 2.04 -1.22
N VAL A 43 2.14 2.59 -1.38
CA VAL A 43 1.87 3.70 -2.30
C VAL A 43 2.56 4.97 -1.80
N LEU A 44 2.45 5.29 -0.51
CA LEU A 44 3.13 6.43 0.09
C LEU A 44 4.65 6.34 -0.08
N LYS A 45 5.26 5.19 0.20
CA LYS A 45 6.71 4.99 0.01
C LYS A 45 7.14 5.27 -1.43
N ASN A 46 6.33 4.91 -2.42
CA ASN A 46 6.65 5.10 -3.83
C ASN A 46 6.29 6.50 -4.39
N GLN A 47 5.33 7.21 -3.79
CA GLN A 47 4.70 8.38 -4.42
C GLN A 47 4.51 9.59 -3.51
N HIS A 48 4.90 9.56 -2.23
CA HIS A 48 4.69 10.68 -1.30
C HIS A 48 5.32 12.01 -1.77
N ASP A 49 6.41 11.94 -2.54
CA ASP A 49 7.10 13.09 -3.12
C ASP A 49 6.27 13.82 -4.19
N LYS A 50 5.46 13.07 -4.96
CA LYS A 50 4.61 13.59 -6.04
C LYS A 50 3.16 13.83 -5.62
N LEU A 51 2.68 13.01 -4.67
CA LEU A 51 1.29 13.00 -4.24
C LEU A 51 0.90 14.23 -3.41
N PHE A 52 1.86 14.95 -2.82
CA PHE A 52 1.58 16.10 -1.96
C PHE A 52 2.31 17.36 -2.42
N CYS A 53 1.58 18.48 -2.52
CA CYS A 53 2.13 19.79 -2.84
C CYS A 53 1.55 20.85 -1.87
N PRO A 54 2.32 21.44 -0.95
CA PRO A 54 3.74 21.20 -0.71
C PRO A 54 4.01 19.78 -0.19
N ALA A 55 5.28 19.39 -0.17
CA ALA A 55 5.71 18.11 0.37
C ALA A 55 5.28 17.93 1.83
N LEU A 56 5.15 16.68 2.26
CA LEU A 56 4.87 16.36 3.66
C LEU A 56 6.02 16.83 4.58
N PRO A 57 5.72 17.20 5.84
CA PRO A 57 6.76 17.49 6.83
C PRO A 57 7.77 16.35 6.97
N ALA A 58 9.03 16.70 7.24
CA ALA A 58 10.15 15.75 7.31
C ALA A 58 9.89 14.57 8.26
N GLU A 59 9.27 14.81 9.41
CA GLU A 59 8.90 13.77 10.38
C GLU A 59 7.98 12.68 9.77
N LYS A 60 7.00 13.09 8.96
CA LYS A 60 6.08 12.15 8.29
C LYS A 60 6.77 11.38 7.17
N VAL A 61 7.65 12.04 6.43
CA VAL A 61 8.46 11.40 5.38
C VAL A 61 9.39 10.36 6.00
N ASP A 62 10.06 10.70 7.10
CA ASP A 62 10.93 9.77 7.83
C ASP A 62 10.16 8.54 8.35
N ALA A 63 8.95 8.75 8.89
CA ALA A 63 8.07 7.65 9.28
C ALA A 63 7.65 6.76 8.08
N ILE A 64 7.29 7.36 6.94
CA ILE A 64 6.98 6.62 5.70
C ILE A 64 8.19 5.78 5.27
N CYS A 65 9.41 6.31 5.36
CA CYS A 65 10.63 5.60 4.98
C CYS A 65 10.96 4.44 5.93
N LYS A 66 10.84 4.64 7.24
CA LYS A 66 11.26 3.67 8.27
C LYS A 66 10.27 2.54 8.52
N LEU A 67 8.97 2.77 8.38
CA LEU A 67 7.97 1.72 8.61
C LEU A 67 8.11 0.59 7.59
N GLY A 68 8.14 -0.66 8.05
CA GLY A 68 8.17 -1.83 7.18
C GLY A 68 6.81 -2.08 6.50
N TYR A 69 6.85 -2.57 5.26
CA TYR A 69 5.69 -3.21 4.62
C TYR A 69 6.17 -4.46 3.89
N GLY A 70 5.29 -5.44 3.72
CA GLY A 70 5.65 -6.71 3.10
C GLY A 70 4.54 -7.23 2.19
N TYR A 71 4.81 -8.37 1.58
CA TYR A 71 3.88 -9.04 0.68
C TYR A 71 3.25 -10.23 1.41
N VAL A 72 1.93 -10.33 1.32
CA VAL A 72 1.18 -11.52 1.74
C VAL A 72 0.35 -11.96 0.54
N ASN A 73 0.79 -13.03 -0.12
CA ASN A 73 0.10 -13.61 -1.25
C ASN A 73 -0.71 -14.84 -0.79
N LYS A 74 -1.81 -15.11 -1.49
CA LYS A 74 -2.64 -16.29 -1.25
C LYS A 74 -2.64 -17.16 -2.50
N ILE A 75 -2.32 -18.43 -2.31
CA ILE A 75 -2.44 -19.46 -3.35
C ILE A 75 -3.66 -20.30 -2.98
N PHE A 76 -4.64 -20.34 -3.87
CA PHE A 76 -5.84 -21.15 -3.70
C PHE A 76 -5.68 -22.44 -4.50
N LEU A 77 -5.93 -23.58 -3.85
CA LEU A 77 -5.82 -24.91 -4.46
C LEU A 77 -7.19 -25.58 -4.43
N GLU A 78 -7.66 -25.99 -5.60
CA GLU A 78 -8.92 -26.70 -5.77
C GLU A 78 -8.67 -28.19 -5.97
N TYR A 79 -9.46 -29.03 -5.28
CA TYR A 79 -9.37 -30.47 -5.38
C TYR A 79 -10.77 -31.05 -5.58
N ALA A 80 -10.90 -32.06 -6.44
CA ALA A 80 -12.18 -32.72 -6.72
C ALA A 80 -12.76 -33.43 -5.48
N ARG A 81 -11.90 -33.88 -4.55
CA ARG A 81 -12.28 -34.45 -3.25
C ARG A 81 -11.28 -33.98 -2.19
N PRO A 82 -11.74 -33.69 -0.96
CA PRO A 82 -10.85 -33.32 0.13
C PRO A 82 -9.94 -34.50 0.49
N PHE A 83 -8.63 -34.27 0.57
CA PHE A 83 -7.68 -35.26 1.09
C PHE A 83 -7.36 -35.06 2.58
N TRP A 84 -7.80 -33.94 3.15
CA TRP A 84 -7.61 -33.57 4.55
C TRP A 84 -8.85 -33.85 5.40
N VAL A 85 -8.66 -33.96 6.72
CA VAL A 85 -9.76 -34.14 7.68
C VAL A 85 -10.47 -32.81 7.93
N TRP A 86 -11.79 -32.81 7.80
CA TRP A 86 -12.60 -31.62 8.04
C TRP A 86 -12.56 -31.22 9.52
N ARG A 87 -12.26 -29.94 9.80
CA ARG A 87 -12.28 -29.30 11.14
C ARG A 87 -11.12 -29.66 12.09
N GLU A 88 -10.10 -30.37 11.64
CA GLU A 88 -8.94 -30.75 12.47
C GLU A 88 -7.73 -29.78 12.39
N GLY A 89 -7.94 -28.54 11.92
CA GLY A 89 -6.93 -27.47 11.95
C GLY A 89 -6.35 -27.09 10.58
N ASP A 90 -5.29 -26.29 10.59
CA ASP A 90 -4.59 -25.80 9.38
C ASP A 90 -3.52 -26.79 8.93
N ILE A 91 -3.37 -26.97 7.61
CA ILE A 91 -2.21 -27.68 7.04
C ILE A 91 -0.99 -26.78 7.17
N ARG A 92 -0.06 -27.12 8.05
CA ARG A 92 1.23 -26.43 8.20
C ARG A 92 2.30 -27.19 7.45
N LEU A 93 2.89 -26.52 6.47
CA LEU A 93 4.10 -27.03 5.81
C LEU A 93 5.30 -26.80 6.73
N ALA A 94 6.15 -27.81 6.85
CA ALA A 94 7.41 -27.77 7.57
C ALA A 94 8.51 -28.35 6.69
N TRP A 95 9.74 -27.91 6.94
CA TRP A 95 10.93 -28.33 6.19
C TRP A 95 11.92 -28.93 7.20
N SER A 96 12.54 -30.04 6.83
CA SER A 96 13.65 -30.64 7.56
C SER A 96 14.91 -29.78 7.47
N ALA A 97 15.88 -30.05 8.34
CA ALA A 97 17.16 -29.32 8.33
C ALA A 97 17.92 -29.53 7.01
N ASP A 98 17.89 -30.74 6.44
CA ASP A 98 18.53 -31.06 5.17
C ASP A 98 17.86 -30.31 4.00
N GLU A 99 16.52 -30.27 3.96
CA GLU A 99 15.77 -29.52 2.94
C GLU A 99 16.02 -28.00 3.02
N LEU A 100 16.31 -27.47 4.21
CA LEU A 100 16.68 -26.07 4.39
C LEU A 100 18.12 -25.78 3.96
N ALA A 101 19.03 -26.73 4.13
CA ALA A 101 20.44 -26.59 3.76
C ALA A 101 20.65 -26.48 2.24
N ASP A 102 19.78 -27.13 1.46
CA ASP A 102 19.86 -27.13 -0.01
C ASP A 102 19.16 -25.92 -0.68
N ARG A 103 18.58 -24.99 0.09
CA ARG A 103 17.77 -23.86 -0.44
C ARG A 103 18.60 -22.67 -0.92
N CYS A 104 19.52 -22.89 -1.86
CA CYS A 104 20.32 -21.81 -2.45
C CYS A 104 19.65 -21.09 -3.65
N ASP A 105 18.44 -21.48 -4.06
CA ASP A 105 17.88 -21.11 -5.37
C ASP A 105 16.47 -20.47 -5.36
N TRP A 106 15.75 -20.46 -4.23
CA TRP A 106 14.33 -20.06 -4.21
C TRP A 106 14.04 -18.56 -4.09
N VAL A 107 15.04 -17.72 -3.85
CA VAL A 107 14.87 -16.25 -3.78
C VAL A 107 16.03 -15.57 -4.51
N LYS A 108 15.82 -15.26 -5.79
CA LYS A 108 16.54 -14.19 -6.48
C LYS A 108 15.64 -12.98 -6.62
#